data_AF-A0A0C3PA91-F1
#
_entry.id   AF-A0A0C3PA91-F1
#
_cell.length_a   1.000
_cell.length_b   1.000
_cell.length_c   1.000
_cell.angle_alpha   90.00
_cell.angle_beta   90.00
_cell.angle_gamma   90.00
#
_symmetry.space_group_name_H-M   'P 1'
#
loop_
_entity.id
_entity.type
_entity.pdbx_description
1 polymer ?
#
loop_
_entity_poly.entity_id
_entity_poly.type
_entity_poly.pdbx_seq_one_letter_code
_entity_poly.pdbx_strand_id
1 'polypeptide(L)'
;DTKNWKVAKEFQRELDLLRKNYRALPLRVYKQNQFVEPSNVNDELEGALVEVWFSIYHTFIKKQSASPVDSFQAETEHMRILK
;
A
#
# COMPACT_ATOMS: atom_id res chain seq x y z
N ASP A 1 -2.64 -3.76 -15.14
CA ASP A 1 -1.60 -3.15 -15.98
C ASP A 1 -0.14 -3.29 -15.51
N THR A 2 0.16 -3.54 -14.23
CA THR A 2 1.58 -3.62 -13.76
C THR A 2 2.25 -4.99 -13.93
N LYS A 3 1.52 -6.02 -14.38
CA LYS A 3 2.03 -7.41 -14.47
C LYS A 3 3.26 -7.58 -15.38
N ASN A 4 3.43 -6.69 -16.36
CA ASN A 4 4.49 -6.76 -17.37
C ASN A 4 5.60 -5.72 -17.16
N TRP A 5 5.58 -4.96 -16.05
CA TRP A 5 6.61 -3.96 -15.78
C TRP A 5 7.92 -4.67 -15.48
N LYS A 6 8.95 -4.38 -16.28
CA LYS A 6 10.29 -4.93 -16.08
C LYS A 6 10.95 -4.19 -14.93
N VAL A 7 11.31 -4.94 -13.89
CA VAL A 7 12.09 -4.42 -12.77
C VAL A 7 13.56 -4.42 -13.18
N ALA A 8 14.31 -3.37 -12.86
CA ALA A 8 15.73 -3.33 -13.14
C ALA A 8 16.43 -4.49 -12.41
N LYS A 9 17.40 -5.15 -13.07
CA LYS A 9 18.03 -6.37 -12.53
C LYS A 9 18.70 -6.15 -11.18
N GLU A 10 19.23 -4.95 -10.94
CA GLU A 10 19.83 -4.58 -9.66
C GLU A 10 18.86 -4.65 -8.48
N PHE A 11 17.55 -4.40 -8.68
CA PHE A 11 16.53 -4.39 -7.62
C PHE A 11 15.73 -5.69 -7.51
N GLN A 12 16.03 -6.69 -8.34
CA GLN A 12 15.25 -7.92 -8.41
C GLN A 12 15.31 -8.70 -7.09
N ARG A 13 16.48 -8.70 -6.43
CA ARG A 13 16.68 -9.40 -5.15
C ARG A 13 15.89 -8.75 -4.03
N GLU A 14 15.92 -7.42 -3.90
CA GLU A 14 15.11 -6.70 -2.90
C GLU A 14 13.62 -6.93 -3.14
N LEU A 15 13.18 -6.84 -4.40
CA LEU A 15 11.78 -7.09 -4.74
C LEU A 15 11.35 -8.52 -4.38
N ASP A 16 12.21 -9.52 -4.62
CA ASP A 16 11.93 -10.92 -4.28
C ASP A 16 11.78 -11.14 -2.77
N LEU A 17 12.48 -10.37 -1.94
CA LEU A 17 12.34 -10.39 -0.48
C LEU A 17 11.05 -9.69 -0.04
N LEU A 18 10.73 -8.55 -0.66
CA LEU A 18 9.55 -7.76 -0.32
C LEU A 18 8.25 -8.46 -0.73
N ARG A 19 8.16 -8.99 -1.96
CA ARG A 19 6.91 -9.57 -2.50
C ARG A 19 6.35 -10.76 -1.71
N LYS A 20 7.17 -11.40 -0.89
CA LYS A 20 6.75 -12.52 -0.03
C LYS A 20 5.86 -12.08 1.13
N ASN A 21 6.12 -10.88 1.65
CA ASN A 21 5.48 -10.37 2.86
C ASN A 21 4.64 -9.12 2.59
N TYR A 22 4.86 -8.45 1.46
CA TYR A 22 4.22 -7.19 1.11
C TYR A 22 3.48 -7.32 -0.22
N ARG A 23 2.24 -6.85 -0.23
CA ARG A 23 1.42 -6.74 -1.44
C ARG A 23 1.42 -5.28 -1.88
N ALA A 24 1.81 -5.02 -3.13
CA ALA A 24 1.58 -3.73 -3.74
C ALA A 24 0.07 -3.52 -3.90
N LEU A 25 -0.47 -2.56 -3.15
CA LEU A 25 -1.84 -2.09 -3.32
C LEU A 25 -1.79 -0.84 -4.20
N PRO A 26 -2.44 -0.83 -5.37
CA PRO A 26 -2.52 0.36 -6.20
C PRO A 26 -3.37 1.40 -5.46
N LEU A 27 -2.68 2.32 -4.78
CA LEU A 27 -3.31 3.40 -4.04
C LEU A 27 -3.81 4.45 -5.03
N ARG A 28 -5.09 4.78 -4.96
CA ARG A 28 -5.65 5.88 -5.76
C ARG A 28 -5.32 7.20 -5.07
N VAL A 29 -4.53 8.03 -5.75
CA VAL A 29 -4.15 9.36 -5.28
C VAL A 29 -4.95 10.41 -6.05
N TYR A 30 -5.49 11.37 -5.32
CA TYR A 30 -6.25 12.48 -5.88
C TYR A 30 -5.66 13.83 -5.47
N LYS A 31 -5.60 14.76 -6.41
CA LYS A 31 -5.25 16.17 -6.17
C LYS A 31 -6.36 17.03 -6.75
N GLN A 32 -6.99 17.87 -5.92
CA GLN A 32 -8.13 18.72 -6.35
C GLN A 32 -9.23 17.93 -7.09
N ASN A 33 -9.57 16.73 -6.57
CA ASN A 33 -10.52 15.77 -7.16
C ASN A 33 -10.13 15.19 -8.53
N GLN A 34 -8.91 15.42 -9.01
CA GLN A 34 -8.37 14.77 -10.20
C GLN A 34 -7.51 13.57 -9.81
N PHE A 35 -7.66 12.47 -10.54
CA PHE A 35 -6.84 11.28 -10.35
C PHE A 35 -5.40 11.57 -10.81
N VAL A 36 -4.42 11.19 -9.99
CA VAL A 36 -3.00 11.30 -10.31
C VAL A 36 -2.54 10.00 -10.96
N GLU A 37 -1.98 10.09 -12.17
CA GLU A 37 -1.44 8.93 -12.88
C GLU A 37 -0.30 8.27 -12.08
N PRO A 38 -0.21 6.92 -12.03
CA PRO A 38 0.78 6.22 -11.22
C PRO A 38 2.23 6.64 -11.44
N SER A 39 2.59 7.06 -12.66
CA SER A 39 3.94 7.55 -12.97
C SER A 39 4.31 8.85 -12.25
N ASN A 40 3.31 9.64 -11.86
CA ASN A 40 3.49 10.98 -11.30
C ASN A 40 3.25 11.00 -9.78
N VAL A 41 2.80 9.87 -9.20
CA VAL A 41 2.41 9.80 -7.79
C VAL A 41 3.56 10.16 -6.85
N ASN A 42 4.78 9.68 -7.12
CA ASN A 42 5.92 9.95 -6.23
C ASN A 42 6.25 11.44 -6.17
N ASP A 43 6.33 12.09 -7.32
CA ASP A 43 6.62 13.52 -7.43
C ASP A 43 5.51 14.37 -6.78
N GLU A 44 4.25 13.96 -6.93
CA GLU A 44 3.10 14.65 -6.34
C GLU A 44 2.97 14.44 -4.83
N LEU A 45 3.52 13.36 -4.28
CA LEU A 45 3.51 13.08 -2.83
C LEU A 45 4.72 13.66 -2.10
N GLU A 46 5.80 13.99 -2.81
CA GLU A 46 7.01 14.51 -2.18
C GLU A 46 6.76 15.88 -1.53
N GLY A 47 6.88 15.93 -0.20
CA GLY A 47 6.64 17.14 0.59
C GLY A 47 5.16 17.56 0.71
N ALA A 48 4.23 16.77 0.14
CA ALA A 48 2.82 17.08 0.15
C ALA A 48 2.17 16.82 1.52
N LEU A 49 1.18 17.64 1.87
CA LEU A 49 0.28 17.33 2.98
C LEU A 49 -0.87 16.47 2.45
N VAL A 50 -1.06 15.28 3.02
CA VAL A 50 -2.06 14.31 2.53
C VAL A 50 -3.09 13.93 3.60
N GLU A 51 -4.34 13.76 3.15
CA GLU A 51 -5.40 13.08 3.87
C GLU A 51 -5.43 11.61 3.42
N VAL A 52 -5.48 10.67 4.37
CA VAL A 52 -5.42 9.23 4.12
C VAL A 52 -6.67 8.57 4.68
N TRP A 53 -7.41 7.85 3.83
CA TRP A 53 -8.52 7.02 4.24
C TRP A 53 -8.07 5.58 4.27
N PHE A 54 -8.30 4.93 5.40
CA PHE A 54 -7.93 3.55 5.59
C PHE A 54 -8.95 2.84 6.48
N SER A 55 -9.10 1.55 6.25
CA SER A 55 -9.84 0.64 7.11
C SER A 55 -8.87 -0.15 7.98
N ILE A 56 -9.24 -0.42 9.23
CA ILE A 56 -8.51 -1.34 10.11
C ILE A 56 -9.36 -2.60 10.32
N TYR A 57 -8.78 -3.76 10.06
CA TYR A 57 -9.35 -5.06 10.33
C TYR A 57 -8.68 -5.67 11.56
N HIS A 58 -9.48 -5.93 12.59
CA HIS A 58 -9.05 -6.72 13.74
C HIS A 58 -9.50 -8.17 13.55
N THR A 59 -8.55 -9.10 13.58
CA THR A 59 -8.81 -10.53 13.54
C THR A 59 -8.34 -11.17 14.83
N PHE A 60 -9.28 -11.76 15.57
CA PHE A 60 -9.00 -12.53 16.77
C PHE A 60 -9.49 -13.97 16.60
N ILE A 61 -8.57 -14.94 16.68
CA ILE A 61 -8.87 -16.38 16.58
C ILE A 61 -8.44 -17.04 17.87
N LYS A 62 -9.43 -17.43 18.70
CA LYS A 62 -9.20 -18.22 19.90
C LYS A 62 -8.94 -19.68 19.51
N LYS A 63 -7.80 -20.24 19.92
CA LYS A 63 -7.45 -21.66 19.72
C LYS A 63 -7.38 -22.37 21.07
N GLN A 64 -7.91 -23.59 21.16
CA GLN A 64 -7.93 -24.37 22.41
C GLN A 64 -6.55 -24.93 22.79
N SER A 65 -5.72 -25.29 21.81
CA SER A 65 -4.43 -25.98 22.00
C SER A 65 -3.22 -25.17 21.54
N ALA A 66 -3.40 -23.90 21.19
CA ALA A 66 -2.35 -23.01 20.72
C ALA A 66 -2.60 -21.57 21.18
N SER A 67 -1.56 -20.75 21.12
CA SER A 67 -1.69 -19.32 21.40
C SER A 67 -2.77 -18.70 20.50
N PRO A 68 -3.65 -17.84 21.06
CA PRO A 68 -4.60 -17.06 20.28
C PRO A 68 -3.86 -16.28 19.19
N VAL A 69 -4.46 -16.20 18.00
CA VAL A 69 -3.98 -15.28 16.97
C VAL A 69 -4.74 -13.98 17.16
N ASP A 70 -4.00 -12.92 17.44
CA ASP A 70 -4.53 -11.57 17.56
C ASP A 70 -3.75 -10.69 16.59
N SER A 71 -4.43 -10.15 15.58
CA SER A 71 -3.78 -9.38 14.53
C SER A 71 -4.63 -8.21 14.08
N PHE A 72 -3.97 -7.07 13.88
CA PHE A 72 -4.53 -5.90 13.23
C PHE A 72 -3.92 -5.79 11.83
N GLN A 73 -4.77 -5.51 10.85
CA GLN A 73 -4.37 -5.20 9.49
C GLN A 73 -4.98 -3.86 9.11
N ALA A 74 -4.28 -3.06 8.32
CA ALA A 74 -4.79 -1.82 7.77
C ALA A 74 -4.78 -1.89 6.26
N GLU A 75 -5.85 -1.43 5.62
CA GLU A 75 -5.95 -1.29 4.18
C GLU A 75 -6.19 0.18 3.84
N THR A 76 -5.27 0.78 3.10
CA THR A 76 -5.44 2.15 2.62
C THR A 76 -6.36 2.16 1.40
N GLU A 77 -7.43 2.93 1.48
CA GLU A 77 -8.48 2.97 0.45
C GLU A 77 -8.19 4.03 -0.61
N HIS A 78 -7.87 5.26 -0.18
CA HIS A 78 -7.46 6.35 -1.04
C HIS A 78 -6.67 7.41 -0.28
N MET A 79 -6.02 8.30 -1.03
CA MET A 79 -5.26 9.41 -0.51
C MET A 79 -5.55 10.68 -1.30
N ARG A 80 -5.63 11.82 -0.60
CA ARG A 80 -5.93 13.13 -1.18
C ARG A 80 -4.83 14.10 -0.78
N ILE A 81 -4.21 14.73 -1.76
CA ILE A 81 -3.27 15.83 -1.55
C ILE A 81 -4.06 17.09 -1.20
N LEU A 82 -3.75 17.68 -0.04
CA LEU A 82 -4.37 18.88 0.50
C LEU A 82 -3.60 20.15 0.15
N LYS A 83 -2.26 20.07 0.09
CA LYS A 83 -1.34 21.14 -0.29
C LYS A 83 -0.08 20.55 -0.90
#